data_AF-A0A660PUJ3-F1
#
_entry.id   AF-A0A660PUJ3-F1
#
_cell.length_a   1.000
_cell.length_b   1.000
_cell.length_c   1.000
_cell.angle_alpha   90.00
_cell.angle_beta   90.00
_cell.angle_gamma   90.00
#
_symmetry.space_group_name_H-M   'P 1'
#
loop_
_entity.id
_entity.type
_entity.pdbx_description
1 polymer ?
#
loop_
_entity_poly.entity_id
_entity_poly.type
_entity_poly.pdbx_seq_one_letter_code
_entity_poly.pdbx_strand_id
1 'polypeptide(L)' 'MAAKISEIKPDEIYLSSCLVNAKPGCPYATAEEMAKIIEKKTGIKVKLKTHEYH' A
#
# COMPACT_ATOMS: atom_id res chain seq x y z
N MET A 1 -9.16 -6.05 3.35
CA MET A 1 -8.91 -7.16 4.31
C MET A 1 -9.16 -8.54 3.68
N ALA A 2 -8.81 -8.73 2.40
CA ALA A 2 -8.94 -10.03 1.74
C ALA A 2 -7.88 -11.05 2.21
N ALA A 3 -6.62 -10.61 2.39
CA ALA A 3 -5.52 -11.49 2.83
C ALA A 3 -5.76 -12.17 4.19
N LYS A 4 -6.31 -11.44 5.18
CA LYS A 4 -6.63 -12.02 6.50
C LYS A 4 -7.76 -13.06 6.44
N ILE A 5 -8.71 -12.88 5.52
CA ILE A 5 -9.85 -13.79 5.33
C ILE A 5 -9.43 -15.00 4.49
N SER A 6 -8.52 -14.81 3.55
CA SER A 6 -8.05 -15.86 2.64
C SER A 6 -7.00 -16.80 3.27
N GLU A 7 -6.56 -16.54 4.50
CA GLU A 7 -5.43 -17.22 5.17
C GLU A 7 -4.08 -17.15 4.41
N ILE A 8 -4.07 -16.50 3.24
CA ILE A 8 -2.88 -16.26 2.44
C ILE A 8 -2.15 -15.06 3.03
N LYS A 9 -0.96 -15.31 3.57
CA LYS A 9 0.01 -14.25 3.90
C LYS A 9 0.82 -13.91 2.65
N PRO A 10 0.65 -12.70 2.08
CA PRO A 10 1.56 -12.24 1.03
C PRO A 10 2.94 -11.99 1.63
N ASP A 11 3.99 -12.30 0.87
CA ASP A 11 5.38 -12.04 1.28
C ASP A 11 5.71 -10.53 1.22
N GLU A 12 5.10 -9.83 0.27
CA GLU A 12 5.32 -8.40 0.03
C GLU A 12 4.00 -7.72 -0.38
N ILE A 13 3.85 -6.45 0.01
CA ILE A 13 2.68 -5.63 -0.37
C ILE A 13 3.15 -4.50 -1.28
N TYR A 14 2.47 -4.33 -2.40
CA TYR A 14 2.82 -3.37 -3.44
C TYR A 14 1.73 -2.32 -3.58
N LEU A 15 2.07 -1.04 -3.35
CA LEU A 15 1.18 0.09 -3.63
C LEU A 15 1.49 0.63 -5.03
N SER A 16 0.49 0.54 -5.91
CA SER A 16 0.59 0.98 -7.29
C SER A 16 0.77 2.50 -7.41
N SER A 17 1.35 2.96 -8.51
CA SER A 17 1.51 4.39 -8.80
C SER A 17 0.19 5.14 -8.94
N CYS A 18 -0.89 4.47 -9.34
CA CYS A 18 -2.23 5.06 -9.37
C CYS A 18 -2.63 5.58 -7.97
N LEU A 19 -2.36 4.80 -6.92
CA LEU A 19 -2.64 5.19 -5.55
C LEU A 19 -1.61 6.21 -5.02
N VAL A 20 -0.33 5.98 -5.31
CA VAL A 20 0.76 6.84 -4.80
C VAL A 20 0.73 8.24 -5.40
N ASN A 21 0.34 8.37 -6.68
CA ASN A 21 0.31 9.64 -7.41
C ASN A 21 -1.10 10.21 -7.59
N ALA A 22 -2.10 9.69 -6.86
CA ALA A 22 -3.49 10.15 -6.96
C ALA A 22 -3.58 11.67 -6.68
N LYS A 23 -4.22 12.41 -7.59
CA LYS A 23 -4.44 13.86 -7.47
C LYS A 23 -5.93 14.20 -7.69
N PRO A 24 -6.55 15.05 -6.85
CA PRO A 24 -5.99 15.61 -5.61
C PRO A 24 -5.72 14.50 -4.57
N GLY A 25 -4.62 14.65 -3.82
CA GLY A 25 -4.26 13.68 -2.78
C GLY A 25 -5.29 13.67 -1.64
N CYS A 26 -5.28 12.60 -0.83
CA CYS A 26 -6.12 12.55 0.36
C CYS A 26 -5.65 13.60 1.39
N PRO A 27 -6.53 14.49 1.90
CA PRO A 27 -6.14 15.55 2.84
C PRO A 27 -5.76 15.02 4.24
N TYR A 28 -6.08 13.75 4.53
CA TYR A 28 -5.87 13.14 5.85
C TYR A 28 -4.72 12.15 5.92
N ALA A 29 -4.17 11.74 4.78
CA ALA A 29 -3.13 10.71 4.75
C ALA A 29 -2.34 10.76 3.44
N THR A 30 -1.03 10.57 3.55
CA THR A 30 -0.15 10.37 2.39
C THR A 30 -0.03 8.88 2.08
N ALA A 31 0.37 8.54 0.85
CA ALA A 31 0.63 7.14 0.48
C ALA A 31 1.72 6.49 1.36
N GLU A 32 2.69 7.28 1.85
CA GLU A 32 3.72 6.84 2.78
C GLU A 32 3.17 6.53 4.17
N GLU A 33 2.26 7.36 4.69
CA GLU A 33 1.56 7.08 5.95
C GLU A 33 0.72 5.80 5.83
N MET A 34 0.00 5.63 4.71
CA MET A 34 -0.76 4.42 4.46
C MET A 34 0.14 3.18 4.43
N ALA A 35 1.30 3.25 3.78
CA ALA A 35 2.28 2.17 3.79
C ALA A 35 2.72 1.82 5.21
N LYS A 36 3.15 2.80 6.02
CA LYS A 36 3.57 2.56 7.41
C LYS A 36 2.47 1.92 8.26
N ILE A 37 1.22 2.35 8.08
CA ILE A 37 0.07 1.78 8.81
C ILE A 37 -0.15 0.32 8.41
N ILE A 38 -0.02 0.00 7.12
CA ILE A 38 -0.16 -1.36 6.61
C ILE A 38 1.00 -2.23 7.11
N GLU A 39 2.24 -1.77 7.03
CA GLU A 39 3.42 -2.47 7.56
C GLU A 39 3.26 -2.75 9.05
N LYS A 40 2.86 -1.75 9.85
CA LYS A 40 2.65 -1.91 11.30
C LYS A 40 1.54 -2.90 11.65
N LYS A 41 0.47 -2.96 10.84
CA LYS A 41 -0.68 -3.85 11.09
C LYS A 41 -0.46 -5.27 10.59
N THR A 42 0.37 -5.46 9.57
CA THR A 42 0.54 -6.75 8.90
C THR A 42 1.89 -7.40 9.18
N GLY A 43 2.89 -6.62 9.59
CA GLY A 43 4.29 -7.07 9.73
C GLY A 43 4.98 -7.34 8.38
N ILE A 44 4.32 -7.00 7.27
CA ILE A 44 4.80 -7.27 5.91
C ILE A 44 5.30 -5.97 5.30
N LYS A 45 6.46 -6.03 4.61
CA LYS A 45 7.08 -4.85 3.99
C LYS A 45 6.22 -4.32 2.85
N VAL A 46 6.00 -3.00 2.83
CA VAL A 46 5.23 -2.33 1.78
C VAL A 46 6.16 -1.56 0.85
N LYS A 47 6.11 -1.86 -0.45
CA LYS A 47 6.83 -1.14 -1.51
C LYS A 47 5.90 -0.16 -2.22
N LEU A 48 6.36 1.07 -2.38
CA LEU A 48 5.65 2.14 -3.08
C LEU A 48 6.09 2.21 -4.56
N LYS A 49 5.23 2.77 -5.42
CA LYS A 49 5.54 3.16 -6.81
C LYS A 49 5.97 2.00 -7.71
N THR A 50 5.31 0.86 -7.63
CA THR A 50 5.73 -0.32 -8.41
C THR A 50 5.09 -0.45 -9.78
N HIS A 51 4.37 0.57 -10.23
CA HIS A 51 3.88 0.69 -11.60
C HIS A 51 4.41 1.99 -12.20
N GLU A 52 5.33 1.95 -13.13
CA GLU A 52 5.58 3.13 -13.97
C GLU A 52 4.51 3.13 -15.07
N TYR A 53 3.51 4.00 -14.94
CA TYR A 53 2.59 4.29 -16.05
C TYR A 53 3.30 5.38 -16.88
N HIS A 54 3.82 4.98 -18.05
CA HIS A 54 4.49 5.86 -19.01
C HIS A 54 3.49 6.78 -19.71
#